data_AF-A0A527GRS3-F1
#
_entry.id   AF-A0A527GRS3-F1
#
_cell.length_a   1.000
_cell.length_b   1.000
_cell.length_c   1.000
_cell.angle_alpha   90.00
_cell.angle_beta   90.00
_cell.angle_gamma   90.00
#
_symmetry.space_group_name_H-M   'P 1'
#
loop_
_entity.id
_entity.type
_entity.pdbx_description
1 polymer ?
#
loop_
_entity_poly.entity_id
_entity_poly.type
_entity_poly.pdbx_seq_one_letter_code
_entity_poly.pdbx_strand_id
1 'polypeptide(L)'
;ALDHVGLPAIIRPSFTMGGTGGGIAYNRAEFYEIVQSGLDASPTTEVLIEESVLGWKEYEMEVVRDKADNCIIVCSIENIDPMGVHTGDSITVAPALTLTDKEYQMMRNASIAVLREIGVETGGSNVQFAVNPADGRLVVIEMNPRVSRSSALASKATGFPIAKIAAKLAVGYTLDELENDITGGATPASFEPSIDYVVTKIPRFAFEKFPGAEPVLTTAMKSVGEVMAIGRTFQESLQKALRGLETGLTGLDEIEIPGLGSANHADDRNAIRAALGTPTPDRLRMVAQAIRMGTSLEDVHAMCKIDPWFLEQIAGIVAMEARIREHGIPEDAVNLRMLKAMGFSDARLASLTKTDAEVIQKAREKLDVHPVYKRIDTCAAEFASPTAYMYSTYEVPFAGALANEAQVSSRKKVVILGGGPNRIGQG
;
A
#
# COMPACT_ATOMS: atom_id res chain seq x y z
N ALA A 1 29.28 16.37 10.11
CA ALA A 1 28.20 15.52 9.57
C ALA A 1 28.27 15.47 8.04
N LEU A 2 28.07 16.60 7.34
CA LEU A 2 28.08 16.65 5.88
C LEU A 2 29.33 16.02 5.23
N ASP A 3 30.54 16.34 5.72
CA ASP A 3 31.79 15.79 5.17
C ASP A 3 31.96 14.27 5.39
N HIS A 4 31.22 13.69 6.33
CA HIS A 4 31.28 12.26 6.65
C HIS A 4 30.23 11.45 5.88
N VAL A 5 29.00 11.96 5.82
CA VAL A 5 27.85 11.28 5.21
C VAL A 5 27.77 11.52 3.70
N GLY A 6 28.20 12.70 3.23
CA GLY A 6 28.06 13.10 1.83
C GLY A 6 26.64 13.55 1.47
N LEU A 7 26.40 13.76 0.18
CA LEU A 7 25.09 14.10 -0.39
C LEU A 7 24.72 13.10 -1.50
N PRO A 8 23.43 12.79 -1.71
CA PRO A 8 22.30 13.27 -0.91
C PRO A 8 22.31 12.71 0.52
N ALA A 9 21.82 13.49 1.48
CA ALA A 9 21.75 13.12 2.89
C ALA A 9 20.31 13.14 3.39
N ILE A 10 19.94 12.17 4.22
CA ILE A 10 18.64 12.10 4.88
C ILE A 10 18.78 12.77 6.25
N ILE A 11 17.86 13.68 6.57
CA ILE A 11 17.84 14.45 7.83
C ILE A 11 16.54 14.14 8.57
N ARG A 12 16.64 13.64 9.80
CA ARG A 12 15.49 13.22 10.63
C ARG A 12 15.58 13.84 12.03
N PRO A 13 14.64 14.73 12.41
CA PRO A 13 14.63 15.30 13.75
C PRO A 13 14.22 14.28 14.82
N SER A 14 14.86 14.34 15.98
CA SER A 14 14.48 13.51 17.12
C SER A 14 13.12 13.94 17.69
N PHE A 15 12.33 12.98 18.16
CA PHE A 15 11.00 13.16 18.76
C PHE A 15 9.95 13.83 17.86
N THR A 16 10.11 13.78 16.54
CA THR A 16 9.04 14.11 15.59
C THR A 16 8.52 12.83 14.91
N MET A 17 7.40 12.92 14.18
CA MET A 17 6.86 11.81 13.38
C MET A 17 6.24 12.35 12.10
N GLY A 18 5.98 11.49 11.12
CA GLY A 18 5.44 11.95 9.83
C GLY A 18 6.44 12.78 9.01
N GLY A 19 7.74 12.69 9.34
CA GLY A 19 8.81 13.46 8.72
C GLY A 19 8.80 14.96 9.03
N THR A 20 8.12 15.40 10.09
CA THR A 20 8.07 16.83 10.45
C THR A 20 9.48 17.37 10.76
N GLY A 21 9.86 18.45 10.06
CA GLY A 21 11.19 19.08 10.14
C GLY A 21 12.31 18.29 9.48
N GLY A 22 12.02 17.13 8.88
CA GLY A 22 12.98 16.30 8.16
C GLY A 22 12.95 16.51 6.66
N GLY A 23 13.89 15.90 5.95
CA GLY A 23 14.00 16.05 4.50
C GLY A 23 15.20 15.33 3.90
N ILE A 24 15.32 15.46 2.59
CA ILE A 24 16.48 15.00 1.82
C ILE A 24 17.19 16.24 1.32
N ALA A 25 18.48 16.36 1.63
CA ALA A 25 19.33 17.40 1.08
C ALA A 25 20.12 16.86 -0.11
N TYR A 26 19.96 17.46 -1.29
CA TYR A 26 20.73 17.14 -2.50
C TYR A 26 21.94 18.06 -2.67
N ASN A 27 21.87 19.25 -2.09
CA ASN A 27 22.95 20.22 -2.10
C ASN A 27 23.17 20.83 -0.71
N ARG A 28 24.26 21.58 -0.59
CA ARG A 28 24.69 22.16 0.68
C ARG A 28 23.72 23.22 1.22
N ALA A 29 23.03 23.97 0.34
CA ALA A 29 22.07 24.98 0.77
C ALA A 29 20.85 24.34 1.41
N GLU A 30 20.27 23.34 0.74
CA GLU A 30 19.16 22.52 1.27
C GLU A 30 19.54 21.85 2.59
N PHE A 31 20.77 21.32 2.69
CA PHE A 31 21.24 20.70 3.93
C PHE A 31 21.14 21.64 5.13
N TYR A 32 21.63 22.88 5.00
CA TYR A 32 21.57 23.84 6.10
C TYR A 32 20.14 24.28 6.42
N GLU A 33 19.30 24.47 5.40
CA GLU A 33 17.90 24.83 5.57
C GLU A 33 17.12 23.75 6.33
N ILE A 34 17.23 22.49 5.89
CA ILE A 34 16.53 21.35 6.48
C ILE A 34 17.05 21.08 7.89
N VAL A 35 18.37 21.12 8.12
CA VAL A 35 18.93 20.95 9.48
C VAL A 35 18.41 22.04 10.42
N GLN A 36 18.37 23.29 9.99
CA GLN A 36 17.87 24.38 10.84
C GLN A 36 16.39 24.17 11.17
N SER A 37 15.55 23.89 10.17
CA SER A 37 14.13 23.61 10.39
C SER A 37 13.91 22.39 11.29
N GLY A 38 14.74 21.35 11.14
CA GLY A 38 14.68 20.15 11.95
C GLY A 38 15.07 20.38 13.40
N LEU A 39 16.12 21.17 13.66
CA LEU A 39 16.52 21.55 15.02
C LEU A 39 15.45 22.38 15.71
N ASP A 40 14.78 23.28 14.98
CA ASP A 40 13.69 24.10 15.51
C ASP A 40 12.41 23.26 15.78
N ALA A 41 12.15 22.24 14.97
CA ALA A 41 11.01 21.33 15.12
C ALA A 41 11.22 20.27 16.21
N SER A 42 12.46 19.85 16.45
CA SER A 42 12.80 18.82 17.42
C SER A 42 12.59 19.31 18.86
N PRO A 43 11.78 18.62 19.68
CA PRO A 43 11.65 18.93 21.10
C PRO A 43 12.97 18.85 21.90
N THR A 44 13.97 18.13 21.39
CA THR A 44 15.28 17.97 22.02
C THR A 44 16.39 18.72 21.28
N THR A 45 16.05 19.53 20.27
CA THR A 45 17.01 20.27 19.44
C THR A 45 18.08 19.33 18.85
N GLU A 46 17.62 18.22 18.29
CA GLU A 46 18.50 17.18 17.76
C GLU A 46 18.02 16.70 16.39
N VAL A 47 18.97 16.50 15.47
CA VAL A 47 18.73 15.88 14.16
C VAL A 47 19.74 14.77 13.90
N LEU A 48 19.25 13.65 13.39
CA LEU A 48 20.05 12.56 12.84
C LEU A 48 20.29 12.82 11.34
N ILE A 49 21.53 12.60 10.89
CA ILE A 49 21.95 12.76 9.49
C ILE A 49 22.54 11.44 9.02
N GLU A 50 21.98 10.88 7.95
CA GLU A 50 22.29 9.53 7.48
C GLU A 50 22.59 9.47 5.99
N GLU A 51 23.29 8.40 5.61
CA GLU A 51 23.53 8.07 4.20
C GLU A 51 22.21 7.90 3.46
N SER A 52 22.18 8.32 2.20
CA SER A 52 21.00 8.18 1.38
C SER A 52 20.76 6.71 0.99
N VAL A 53 19.62 6.19 1.41
CA VAL A 53 19.02 4.94 0.90
C VAL A 53 17.94 5.20 -0.16
N LEU A 54 17.97 6.36 -0.83
CA LEU A 54 16.96 6.73 -1.83
C LEU A 54 16.85 5.69 -2.95
N GLY A 55 15.61 5.36 -3.30
CA GLY A 55 15.32 4.37 -4.34
C GLY A 55 15.47 2.91 -3.89
N TRP A 56 15.87 2.65 -2.64
CA TRP A 56 15.81 1.29 -2.08
C TRP A 56 14.36 0.89 -1.80
N LYS A 57 14.13 -0.41 -1.67
CA LYS A 57 12.82 -0.95 -1.27
C LYS A 57 12.54 -0.58 0.18
N GLU A 58 11.33 -0.19 0.50
CA GLU A 58 10.92 0.21 1.87
C GLU A 58 9.88 -0.77 2.41
N TYR A 59 10.13 -1.28 3.62
CA TYR A 59 9.31 -2.27 4.28
C TYR A 59 8.96 -1.86 5.71
N GLU A 60 7.81 -2.33 6.17
CA GLU A 60 7.38 -2.19 7.56
C GLU A 60 6.96 -3.54 8.13
N MET A 61 7.28 -3.79 9.40
CA MET A 61 6.76 -4.93 10.15
C MET A 61 6.03 -4.44 11.40
N GLU A 62 4.79 -4.91 11.54
CA GLU A 62 3.99 -4.72 12.76
C GLU A 62 4.27 -5.89 13.69
N VAL A 63 4.87 -5.58 14.84
CA VAL A 63 5.34 -6.57 15.82
C VAL A 63 4.54 -6.43 17.11
N VAL A 64 4.20 -7.54 17.73
CA VAL A 64 3.60 -7.56 19.08
C VAL A 64 4.43 -8.45 20.00
N ARG A 65 4.77 -7.93 21.18
CA ARG A 65 5.55 -8.62 22.21
C ARG A 65 4.85 -8.57 23.57
N ASP A 66 4.96 -9.65 24.33
CA ASP A 66 4.44 -9.75 25.70
C ASP A 66 5.51 -9.95 26.78
N LYS A 67 5.07 -9.89 28.05
CA LYS A 67 5.94 -10.00 29.24
C LYS A 67 6.65 -11.35 29.37
N ALA A 68 6.21 -12.38 28.65
CA ALA A 68 6.85 -13.70 28.62
C ALA A 68 7.88 -13.81 27.48
N ASP A 69 8.16 -12.70 26.80
CA ASP A 69 9.02 -12.60 25.62
C ASP A 69 8.48 -13.37 24.40
N ASN A 70 7.18 -13.71 24.38
CA ASN A 70 6.54 -14.13 23.13
C ASN A 70 6.49 -12.92 22.19
N CYS A 71 6.84 -13.14 20.92
CA CYS A 71 6.94 -12.08 19.93
C CYS A 71 6.50 -12.59 18.56
N ILE A 72 5.61 -11.86 17.90
CA ILE A 72 5.00 -12.23 16.63
C ILE A 72 5.07 -11.08 15.64
N ILE A 73 5.22 -11.40 14.35
CA ILE A 73 4.95 -10.48 13.25
C ILE A 73 3.47 -10.58 12.89
N VAL A 74 2.70 -9.52 13.16
CA VAL A 74 1.28 -9.47 12.82
C VAL A 74 1.10 -9.19 11.32
N CYS A 75 1.93 -8.32 10.74
CA CYS A 75 1.82 -7.96 9.34
C CYS A 75 3.17 -7.50 8.80
N SER A 76 3.43 -7.82 7.53
CA SER A 76 4.51 -7.23 6.74
C SER A 76 3.90 -6.36 5.65
N ILE A 77 4.49 -5.18 5.45
CA ILE A 77 4.03 -4.19 4.49
C ILE A 77 5.20 -3.87 3.57
N GLU A 78 4.95 -3.86 2.26
CA GLU A 78 5.90 -3.42 1.24
C GLU A 78 5.40 -2.13 0.59
N ASN A 79 6.28 -1.14 0.47
CA ASN A 79 5.96 0.11 -0.19
C ASN A 79 6.21 -0.03 -1.69
N ILE A 80 5.24 0.39 -2.52
CA ILE A 80 5.39 0.46 -3.98
C ILE A 80 6.27 1.67 -4.33
N ASP A 81 6.01 2.80 -3.67
CA ASP A 81 6.88 3.95 -3.75
C ASP A 81 8.16 3.67 -2.95
N PRO A 82 9.35 3.77 -3.56
CA PRO A 82 10.60 3.42 -2.89
C PRO A 82 11.04 4.50 -1.88
N MET A 83 12.05 4.18 -1.07
CA MET A 83 12.64 5.07 -0.06
C MET A 83 12.85 6.48 -0.61
N GLY A 84 12.35 7.47 0.12
CA GLY A 84 12.35 8.89 -0.25
C GLY A 84 10.95 9.50 -0.31
N VAL A 85 9.92 8.65 -0.33
CA VAL A 85 8.53 9.02 -0.07
C VAL A 85 8.14 8.46 1.29
N HIS A 86 7.60 9.28 2.18
CA HIS A 86 7.17 8.82 3.50
C HIS A 86 6.11 7.71 3.36
N THR A 87 6.18 6.63 4.14
CA THR A 87 5.21 5.49 4.12
C THR A 87 3.74 5.92 4.15
N GLY A 88 3.43 6.97 4.93
CA GLY A 88 2.12 7.62 4.97
C GLY A 88 1.65 8.23 3.64
N ASP A 89 2.56 8.70 2.80
CA ASP A 89 2.32 9.24 1.45
C ASP A 89 2.59 8.21 0.34
N SER A 90 3.17 7.05 0.67
CA SER A 90 3.40 5.94 -0.25
C SER A 90 2.14 5.11 -0.49
N ILE A 91 2.03 4.52 -1.68
CA ILE A 91 1.19 3.37 -1.93
C ILE A 91 1.87 2.15 -1.32
N THR A 92 1.14 1.38 -0.53
CA THR A 92 1.70 0.20 0.17
C THR A 92 0.81 -1.02 0.00
N VAL A 93 1.41 -2.20 0.12
CA VAL A 93 0.73 -3.49 0.03
C VAL A 93 1.03 -4.38 1.22
N ALA A 94 0.08 -5.24 1.56
CA ALA A 94 0.28 -6.35 2.49
C ALA A 94 -0.19 -7.66 1.83
N PRO A 95 0.58 -8.77 1.93
CA PRO A 95 1.87 -8.88 2.63
C PRO A 95 3.02 -8.28 1.79
N ALA A 96 4.27 -8.41 2.25
CA ALA A 96 5.44 -8.23 1.38
C ALA A 96 5.43 -9.26 0.24
N LEU A 97 5.81 -8.83 -0.98
CA LEU A 97 5.67 -9.61 -2.21
C LEU A 97 7.02 -9.93 -2.89
N THR A 98 8.05 -9.09 -2.70
CA THR A 98 9.32 -9.20 -3.44
C THR A 98 10.52 -9.59 -2.57
N LEU A 99 10.26 -10.12 -1.36
CA LEU A 99 11.30 -10.72 -0.52
C LEU A 99 11.33 -12.23 -0.72
N THR A 100 12.53 -12.80 -0.84
CA THR A 100 12.69 -14.23 -0.60
C THR A 100 12.40 -14.54 0.87
N ASP A 101 12.01 -15.78 1.19
CA ASP A 101 11.80 -16.19 2.57
C ASP A 101 13.05 -15.93 3.43
N LYS A 102 14.27 -16.12 2.89
CA LYS A 102 15.51 -15.81 3.61
C LYS A 102 15.62 -14.34 4.02
N GLU A 103 15.35 -13.42 3.09
CA GLU A 103 15.36 -11.98 3.39
C GLU A 103 14.24 -11.61 4.36
N TYR A 104 13.06 -12.22 4.20
CA TYR A 104 11.94 -12.05 5.11
C TYR A 104 12.30 -12.50 6.54
N GLN A 105 12.89 -13.68 6.72
CA GLN A 105 13.32 -14.17 8.04
C GLN A 105 14.42 -13.29 8.65
N MET A 106 15.33 -12.75 7.84
CA MET A 106 16.33 -11.77 8.31
C MET A 106 15.66 -10.50 8.83
N MET A 107 14.70 -9.96 8.08
CA MET A 107 13.93 -8.79 8.49
C MET A 107 13.11 -9.06 9.75
N ARG A 108 12.39 -10.19 9.80
CA ARG A 108 11.62 -10.66 10.94
C ARG A 108 12.47 -10.75 12.21
N ASN A 109 13.64 -11.39 12.12
CA ASN A 109 14.56 -11.51 13.25
C ASN A 109 15.06 -10.14 13.72
N ALA A 110 15.37 -9.24 12.78
CA ALA A 110 15.77 -7.87 13.10
C ALA A 110 14.64 -7.09 13.79
N SER A 111 13.39 -7.21 13.34
CA SER A 111 12.24 -6.56 13.98
C SER A 111 12.08 -6.99 15.43
N ILE A 112 12.15 -8.30 15.70
CA ILE A 112 12.07 -8.85 17.06
C ILE A 112 13.25 -8.36 17.92
N ALA A 113 14.47 -8.35 17.36
CA ALA A 113 15.65 -7.87 18.07
C ALA A 113 15.55 -6.38 18.43
N VAL A 114 15.03 -5.54 17.52
CA VAL A 114 14.80 -4.12 17.76
C VAL A 114 13.83 -3.90 18.92
N LEU A 115 12.71 -4.62 18.99
CA LEU A 115 11.77 -4.49 20.13
C LEU A 115 12.41 -4.89 21.46
N ARG A 116 13.22 -5.95 21.46
CA ARG A 116 13.94 -6.41 22.65
C ARG A 116 14.95 -5.38 23.13
N GLU A 117 15.75 -4.83 22.23
CA GLU A 117 16.78 -3.84 22.56
C GLU A 117 16.18 -2.52 23.05
N ILE A 118 15.10 -2.05 22.41
CA ILE A 118 14.42 -0.83 22.84
C ILE A 118 13.62 -1.03 24.15
N GLY A 119 13.35 -2.28 24.54
CA GLY A 119 12.66 -2.59 25.79
C GLY A 119 11.13 -2.47 25.70
N VAL A 120 10.54 -2.64 24.51
CA VAL A 120 9.07 -2.77 24.41
C VAL A 120 8.68 -4.18 24.81
N GLU A 121 8.23 -4.35 26.05
CA GLU A 121 7.92 -5.67 26.64
C GLU A 121 6.43 -6.03 26.59
N THR A 122 5.50 -5.08 26.49
CA THR A 122 4.06 -5.35 26.63
C THR A 122 3.21 -4.55 25.67
N GLY A 123 3.32 -4.81 24.36
CA GLY A 123 2.55 -4.05 23.39
C GLY A 123 2.95 -4.28 21.93
N GLY A 124 2.37 -3.46 21.06
CA GLY A 124 2.66 -3.43 19.63
C GLY A 124 3.63 -2.32 19.26
N SER A 125 4.44 -2.53 18.22
CA SER A 125 5.33 -1.54 17.64
C SER A 125 5.52 -1.78 16.14
N ASN A 126 5.80 -0.70 15.42
CA ASN A 126 6.13 -0.72 14.00
C ASN A 126 7.65 -0.57 13.84
N VAL A 127 8.27 -1.42 13.01
CA VAL A 127 9.69 -1.32 12.66
C VAL A 127 9.82 -1.16 11.15
N GLN A 128 10.61 -0.16 10.72
CA GLN A 128 10.79 0.17 9.30
C GLN A 128 12.19 -0.19 8.82
N PHE A 129 12.27 -0.61 7.57
CA PHE A 129 13.49 -1.09 6.94
C PHE A 129 13.64 -0.57 5.51
N ALA A 130 14.89 -0.34 5.10
CA ALA A 130 15.27 -0.23 3.70
C ALA A 130 16.02 -1.51 3.27
N VAL A 131 15.72 -2.01 2.08
CA VAL A 131 16.42 -3.15 1.47
C VAL A 131 16.98 -2.73 0.12
N ASN A 132 18.29 -2.90 -0.05
CA ASN A 132 18.94 -2.64 -1.33
C ASN A 132 18.50 -3.71 -2.35
N PRO A 133 17.83 -3.35 -3.46
CA PRO A 133 17.41 -4.32 -4.45
C PRO A 133 18.58 -5.00 -5.18
N ALA A 134 19.79 -4.44 -5.14
CA ALA A 134 20.94 -4.98 -5.86
C ALA A 134 21.61 -6.17 -5.12
N ASP A 135 21.61 -6.18 -3.80
CA ASP A 135 22.38 -7.14 -2.98
C ASP A 135 21.63 -7.65 -1.74
N GLY A 136 20.43 -7.17 -1.45
CA GLY A 136 19.64 -7.56 -0.28
C GLY A 136 20.12 -6.94 1.04
N ARG A 137 21.03 -5.93 1.01
CA ARG A 137 21.47 -5.24 2.23
C ARG A 137 20.27 -4.63 2.96
N LEU A 138 20.06 -5.07 4.20
CA LEU A 138 19.00 -4.63 5.09
C LEU A 138 19.52 -3.51 6.02
N VAL A 139 18.77 -2.41 6.12
CA VAL A 139 19.03 -1.29 7.03
C VAL A 139 17.77 -1.02 7.84
N VAL A 140 17.90 -0.93 9.17
CA VAL A 140 16.81 -0.47 10.06
C VAL A 140 16.73 1.05 9.97
N ILE A 141 15.54 1.58 9.69
CA ILE A 141 15.31 3.03 9.55
C ILE A 141 14.86 3.63 10.87
N GLU A 142 13.75 3.13 11.40
CA GLU A 142 13.22 3.56 12.68
C GLU A 142 12.36 2.48 13.32
N MET A 143 12.02 2.70 14.59
CA MET A 143 10.96 1.97 15.25
C MET A 143 10.04 2.94 15.98
N ASN A 144 8.75 2.66 15.95
CA ASN A 144 7.73 3.44 16.62
C ASN A 144 7.19 2.61 17.80
N PRO A 145 7.52 2.96 19.07
CA PRO A 145 7.18 2.16 20.25
C PRO A 145 5.72 2.36 20.69
N ARG A 146 4.78 2.27 19.73
CA ARG A 146 3.35 2.52 19.90
C ARG A 146 2.57 1.97 18.71
N VAL A 147 1.24 1.98 18.83
CA VAL A 147 0.36 1.88 17.66
C VAL A 147 0.58 3.04 16.68
N SER A 148 0.41 2.75 15.41
CA SER A 148 0.66 3.64 14.27
C SER A 148 -0.50 3.58 13.27
N ARG A 149 -0.47 4.43 12.25
CA ARG A 149 -1.34 4.29 11.06
C ARG A 149 -1.16 2.92 10.40
N SER A 150 0.08 2.46 10.29
CA SER A 150 0.44 1.13 9.76
C SER A 150 -0.13 0.00 10.62
N SER A 151 -0.19 0.15 11.95
CA SER A 151 -0.84 -0.83 12.83
C SER A 151 -2.36 -0.91 12.62
N ALA A 152 -3.00 0.22 12.31
CA ALA A 152 -4.43 0.26 12.00
C ALA A 152 -4.70 -0.40 10.63
N LEU A 153 -3.87 -0.09 9.63
CA LEU A 153 -3.87 -0.75 8.33
C LEU A 153 -3.67 -2.26 8.48
N ALA A 154 -2.64 -2.70 9.20
CA ALA A 154 -2.35 -4.10 9.46
C ALA A 154 -3.49 -4.82 10.19
N SER A 155 -4.11 -4.16 11.17
CA SER A 155 -5.26 -4.74 11.88
C SER A 155 -6.46 -4.95 10.94
N LYS A 156 -6.65 -4.07 9.96
CA LYS A 156 -7.71 -4.18 8.95
C LYS A 156 -7.34 -5.17 7.85
N ALA A 157 -6.07 -5.24 7.47
CA ALA A 157 -5.55 -6.15 6.47
C ALA A 157 -5.65 -7.61 6.95
N THR A 158 -5.28 -7.87 8.19
CA THR A 158 -5.19 -9.24 8.73
C THR A 158 -6.47 -9.67 9.43
N GLY A 159 -7.20 -8.73 10.05
CA GLY A 159 -8.27 -9.01 11.01
C GLY A 159 -7.78 -9.17 12.45
N PHE A 160 -6.46 -9.10 12.70
CA PHE A 160 -5.87 -9.17 14.04
C PHE A 160 -5.97 -7.79 14.75
N PRO A 161 -6.64 -7.67 15.91
CA PRO A 161 -6.91 -6.36 16.51
C PRO A 161 -5.73 -5.86 17.38
N ILE A 162 -4.65 -5.37 16.75
CA ILE A 162 -3.37 -5.02 17.41
C ILE A 162 -3.58 -4.14 18.66
N ALA A 163 -4.32 -3.04 18.54
CA ALA A 163 -4.53 -2.12 19.66
C ALA A 163 -5.29 -2.76 20.84
N LYS A 164 -6.24 -3.66 20.55
CA LYS A 164 -7.01 -4.39 21.58
C LYS A 164 -6.11 -5.39 22.32
N ILE A 165 -5.27 -6.12 21.57
CA ILE A 165 -4.31 -7.07 22.14
C ILE A 165 -3.26 -6.31 22.96
N ALA A 166 -2.64 -5.28 22.39
CA ALA A 166 -1.63 -4.46 23.07
C ALA A 166 -2.16 -3.88 24.40
N ALA A 167 -3.41 -3.40 24.45
CA ALA A 167 -4.02 -2.91 25.68
C ALA A 167 -4.15 -3.99 26.77
N LYS A 168 -4.44 -5.25 26.39
CA LYS A 168 -4.49 -6.37 27.33
C LYS A 168 -3.08 -6.79 27.79
N LEU A 169 -2.11 -6.82 26.89
CA LEU A 169 -0.72 -7.10 27.24
C LEU A 169 -0.17 -6.08 28.25
N ALA A 170 -0.51 -4.79 28.08
CA ALA A 170 -0.09 -3.72 28.98
C ALA A 170 -0.59 -3.88 30.43
N VAL A 171 -1.67 -4.64 30.67
CA VAL A 171 -2.17 -4.97 32.02
C VAL A 171 -1.75 -6.37 32.49
N GLY A 172 -0.76 -6.96 31.81
CA GLY A 172 -0.07 -8.16 32.25
C GLY A 172 -0.58 -9.47 31.67
N TYR A 173 -1.41 -9.48 30.63
CA TYR A 173 -1.70 -10.71 29.88
C TYR A 173 -0.51 -11.13 29.02
N THR A 174 -0.44 -12.40 28.66
CA THR A 174 0.43 -12.93 27.58
C THR A 174 -0.39 -13.29 26.34
N LEU A 175 0.25 -13.40 25.18
CA LEU A 175 -0.41 -13.64 23.89
C LEU A 175 -1.16 -14.98 23.86
N ASP A 176 -0.65 -16.00 24.55
CA ASP A 176 -1.24 -17.33 24.67
C ASP A 176 -2.47 -17.38 25.59
N GLU A 177 -2.61 -16.41 26.50
CA GLU A 177 -3.81 -16.23 27.35
C GLU A 177 -4.97 -15.54 26.61
N LEU A 178 -4.70 -14.96 25.42
CA LEU A 178 -5.67 -14.17 24.67
C LEU A 178 -6.22 -14.98 23.50
N GLU A 179 -7.54 -14.92 23.32
CA GLU A 179 -8.22 -15.53 22.18
C GLU A 179 -8.15 -14.67 20.92
N ASN A 180 -8.07 -15.31 19.75
CA ASN A 180 -8.23 -14.66 18.46
C ASN A 180 -9.71 -14.36 18.19
N ASP A 181 -10.04 -13.06 18.12
CA ASP A 181 -11.42 -12.56 17.99
C ASP A 181 -12.16 -13.16 16.79
N ILE A 182 -11.52 -13.24 15.62
CA ILE A 182 -12.24 -13.51 14.37
C ILE A 182 -12.47 -15.00 14.10
N THR A 183 -11.62 -15.87 14.63
CA THR A 183 -11.82 -17.34 14.64
C THR A 183 -12.76 -17.79 15.77
N GLY A 184 -13.37 -16.85 16.50
CA GLY A 184 -14.30 -17.13 17.59
C GLY A 184 -13.62 -17.80 18.79
N GLY A 185 -12.34 -17.50 19.03
CA GLY A 185 -11.55 -18.07 20.13
C GLY A 185 -11.06 -19.49 19.88
N ALA A 186 -11.16 -20.01 18.65
CA ALA A 186 -10.63 -21.32 18.30
C ALA A 186 -9.09 -21.40 18.35
N THR A 187 -8.41 -20.26 18.21
CA THR A 187 -6.96 -20.13 18.25
C THR A 187 -6.54 -19.04 19.25
N PRO A 188 -5.34 -19.14 19.87
CA PRO A 188 -4.81 -18.04 20.69
C PRO A 188 -4.41 -16.84 19.81
N ALA A 189 -4.05 -15.71 20.43
CA ALA A 189 -3.47 -14.54 19.78
C ALA A 189 -1.96 -14.68 19.56
N SER A 190 -1.32 -15.73 20.10
CA SER A 190 0.09 -16.07 19.92
C SER A 190 0.38 -16.77 18.59
N PHE A 191 0.07 -16.12 17.48
CA PHE A 191 0.33 -16.62 16.13
C PHE A 191 0.64 -15.48 15.16
N GLU A 192 1.27 -15.79 14.04
CA GLU A 192 1.48 -14.85 12.94
C GLU A 192 0.36 -15.03 11.91
N PRO A 193 -0.45 -14.00 11.61
CA PRO A 193 -1.51 -14.11 10.62
C PRO A 193 -1.00 -14.49 9.24
N SER A 194 -1.75 -15.34 8.56
CA SER A 194 -1.59 -15.63 7.14
C SER A 194 -2.81 -15.14 6.39
N ILE A 195 -2.60 -14.49 5.25
CA ILE A 195 -3.66 -13.95 4.40
C ILE A 195 -3.57 -14.55 3.01
N ASP A 196 -4.72 -14.89 2.43
CA ASP A 196 -4.85 -15.48 1.10
C ASP A 196 -5.31 -14.46 0.05
N TYR A 197 -5.01 -13.19 0.31
CA TYR A 197 -5.34 -12.05 -0.53
C TYR A 197 -4.25 -10.98 -0.43
N VAL A 198 -4.31 -10.01 -1.34
CA VAL A 198 -3.48 -8.81 -1.33
C VAL A 198 -4.30 -7.63 -0.85
N VAL A 199 -3.72 -6.83 0.02
CA VAL A 199 -4.26 -5.55 0.48
C VAL A 199 -3.45 -4.43 -0.14
N THR A 200 -4.12 -3.39 -0.63
CA THR A 200 -3.46 -2.19 -1.18
C THR A 200 -4.00 -0.95 -0.50
N LYS A 201 -3.11 -0.12 0.00
CA LYS A 201 -3.40 1.22 0.53
C LYS A 201 -2.95 2.27 -0.46
N ILE A 202 -3.80 3.27 -0.71
CA ILE A 202 -3.45 4.47 -1.50
C ILE A 202 -3.74 5.72 -0.64
N PRO A 203 -2.79 6.66 -0.51
CA PRO A 203 -3.02 7.90 0.22
C PRO A 203 -3.94 8.86 -0.56
N ARG A 204 -4.72 9.64 0.18
CA ARG A 204 -5.58 10.70 -0.33
C ARG A 204 -4.95 12.05 -0.01
N PHE A 205 -4.72 12.86 -1.05
CA PHE A 205 -4.15 14.22 -0.93
C PHE A 205 -5.23 15.29 -1.07
N ALA A 206 -4.93 16.56 -0.85
CA ALA A 206 -5.89 17.66 -1.07
C ALA A 206 -5.19 18.94 -1.55
N PHE A 207 -4.19 18.80 -2.43
CA PHE A 207 -3.37 19.92 -2.92
C PHE A 207 -4.19 21.02 -3.63
N GLU A 208 -5.35 20.68 -4.20
CA GLU A 208 -6.29 21.63 -4.79
C GLU A 208 -6.78 22.70 -3.79
N LYS A 209 -6.67 22.42 -2.48
CA LYS A 209 -7.01 23.37 -1.40
C LYS A 209 -5.84 24.25 -0.96
N PHE A 210 -4.63 24.00 -1.47
CA PHE A 210 -3.40 24.69 -1.08
C PHE A 210 -2.61 25.16 -2.32
N PRO A 211 -3.06 26.22 -3.03
CA PRO A 211 -2.45 26.64 -4.31
C PRO A 211 -0.96 27.02 -4.24
N GLY A 212 -0.45 27.37 -3.06
CA GLY A 212 0.97 27.67 -2.84
C GLY A 212 1.83 26.46 -2.45
N ALA A 213 1.25 25.27 -2.31
CA ALA A 213 1.97 24.06 -1.94
C ALA A 213 2.30 23.22 -3.18
N GLU A 214 3.57 22.81 -3.30
CA GLU A 214 3.99 21.94 -4.39
C GLU A 214 3.55 20.48 -4.13
N PRO A 215 2.95 19.80 -5.14
CA PRO A 215 2.47 18.43 -5.03
C PRO A 215 3.58 17.37 -5.17
N VAL A 216 4.78 17.68 -4.68
CA VAL A 216 5.93 16.77 -4.65
C VAL A 216 5.91 15.99 -3.34
N LEU A 217 5.97 14.67 -3.41
CA LEU A 217 6.04 13.80 -2.23
C LEU A 217 7.48 13.66 -1.77
N THR A 218 7.69 13.70 -0.45
CA THR A 218 9.02 13.65 0.18
C THR A 218 8.96 12.77 1.42
N THR A 219 10.00 12.79 2.25
CA THR A 219 10.02 12.14 3.56
C THR A 219 9.07 12.79 4.58
N ALA A 220 8.47 13.95 4.27
CA ALA A 220 7.47 14.60 5.11
C ALA A 220 6.06 14.37 4.55
N MET A 221 5.16 13.85 5.39
CA MET A 221 3.81 13.44 4.98
C MET A 221 2.91 14.64 4.65
N LYS A 222 2.18 14.56 3.53
CA LYS A 222 1.25 15.60 3.02
C LYS A 222 -0.16 15.06 2.75
N SER A 223 -0.36 13.74 2.79
CA SER A 223 -1.68 13.12 2.66
C SER A 223 -2.61 13.46 3.85
N VAL A 224 -3.92 13.51 3.55
CA VAL A 224 -4.98 13.87 4.50
C VAL A 224 -5.87 12.68 4.88
N GLY A 225 -5.64 11.53 4.26
CA GLY A 225 -6.34 10.27 4.51
C GLY A 225 -5.80 9.16 3.62
N GLU A 226 -6.46 8.02 3.63
CA GLU A 226 -6.05 6.83 2.88
C GLU A 226 -7.26 5.94 2.59
N VAL A 227 -7.21 5.23 1.45
CA VAL A 227 -8.15 4.16 1.11
C VAL A 227 -7.42 2.83 1.19
N MET A 228 -8.12 1.79 1.65
CA MET A 228 -7.65 0.42 1.63
C MET A 228 -8.59 -0.42 0.76
N ALA A 229 -8.03 -1.29 -0.08
CA ALA A 229 -8.77 -2.31 -0.80
C ALA A 229 -8.12 -3.68 -0.63
N ILE A 230 -8.93 -4.72 -0.87
CA ILE A 230 -8.51 -6.13 -0.77
C ILE A 230 -8.90 -6.82 -2.08
N GLY A 231 -8.00 -7.61 -2.67
CA GLY A 231 -8.27 -8.43 -3.85
C GLY A 231 -7.50 -9.75 -3.78
N ARG A 232 -7.93 -10.77 -4.51
CA ARG A 232 -7.21 -12.05 -4.58
C ARG A 232 -5.90 -11.94 -5.37
N THR A 233 -5.74 -10.87 -6.12
CA THR A 233 -4.53 -10.52 -6.87
C THR A 233 -4.17 -9.06 -6.60
N PHE A 234 -2.91 -8.72 -6.83
CA PHE A 234 -2.46 -7.33 -6.75
C PHE A 234 -3.24 -6.41 -7.72
N GLN A 235 -3.44 -6.85 -8.97
CA GLN A 235 -4.19 -6.07 -9.96
C GLN A 235 -5.62 -5.77 -9.49
N GLU A 236 -6.30 -6.78 -8.93
CA GLU A 236 -7.64 -6.60 -8.37
C GLU A 236 -7.65 -5.60 -7.22
N SER A 237 -6.72 -5.77 -6.27
CA SER A 237 -6.60 -4.90 -5.10
C SER A 237 -6.28 -3.46 -5.47
N LEU A 238 -5.31 -3.25 -6.37
CA LEU A 238 -4.91 -1.93 -6.85
C LEU A 238 -6.06 -1.20 -7.56
N GLN A 239 -6.73 -1.85 -8.51
CA GLN A 239 -7.84 -1.21 -9.23
C GLN A 239 -9.05 -0.95 -8.34
N LYS A 240 -9.24 -1.73 -7.27
CA LYS A 240 -10.23 -1.47 -6.22
C LYS A 240 -9.86 -0.24 -5.39
N ALA A 241 -8.59 -0.11 -4.99
CA ALA A 241 -8.11 1.05 -4.25
C ALA A 241 -8.25 2.34 -5.07
N LEU A 242 -7.86 2.33 -6.34
CA LEU A 242 -7.96 3.49 -7.24
C LEU A 242 -9.39 4.01 -7.35
N ARG A 243 -10.36 3.14 -7.64
CA ARG A 243 -11.76 3.56 -7.75
C ARG A 243 -12.44 3.90 -6.42
N GLY A 244 -11.89 3.42 -5.30
CA GLY A 244 -12.34 3.75 -3.95
C GLY A 244 -11.74 5.03 -3.39
N LEU A 245 -10.87 5.70 -4.15
CA LEU A 245 -10.12 6.88 -3.69
C LEU A 245 -10.98 8.17 -3.61
N GLU A 246 -12.22 8.12 -4.13
CA GLU A 246 -13.14 9.27 -4.17
C GLU A 246 -12.52 10.50 -4.87
N THR A 247 -11.87 10.23 -6.00
CA THR A 247 -11.25 11.23 -6.91
C THR A 247 -11.84 11.18 -8.33
N GLY A 248 -12.85 10.34 -8.56
CA GLY A 248 -13.47 10.13 -9.87
C GLY A 248 -12.76 9.09 -10.74
N LEU A 249 -11.68 8.48 -10.25
CA LEU A 249 -11.00 7.38 -10.94
C LEU A 249 -11.90 6.15 -11.05
N THR A 250 -11.80 5.45 -12.16
CA THR A 250 -12.50 4.19 -12.44
C THR A 250 -11.54 3.01 -12.48
N GLY A 251 -10.24 3.27 -12.54
CA GLY A 251 -9.13 2.31 -12.54
C GLY A 251 -7.81 3.06 -12.75
N LEU A 252 -6.95 2.56 -13.64
CA LEU A 252 -5.76 3.29 -14.11
C LEU A 252 -6.16 4.29 -15.21
N ASP A 253 -7.02 5.27 -14.92
CA ASP A 253 -7.45 6.23 -15.92
C ASP A 253 -6.26 7.00 -16.54
N GLU A 254 -6.34 7.25 -17.84
CA GLU A 254 -5.34 8.02 -18.58
C GLU A 254 -5.08 9.38 -17.93
N ILE A 255 -3.85 9.87 -18.06
CA ILE A 255 -3.45 11.19 -17.59
C ILE A 255 -2.49 11.80 -18.61
N GLU A 256 -2.50 13.12 -18.74
CA GLU A 256 -1.49 13.82 -19.53
C GLU A 256 -0.17 13.86 -18.75
N ILE A 257 0.95 13.55 -19.41
CA ILE A 257 2.28 13.75 -18.82
C ILE A 257 2.72 15.17 -19.18
N PRO A 258 3.01 16.04 -18.19
CA PRO A 258 3.43 17.41 -18.44
C PRO A 258 4.69 17.46 -19.31
N GLY A 259 4.70 18.36 -20.30
CA GLY A 259 5.84 18.57 -21.20
C GLY A 259 5.89 17.66 -22.43
N LEU A 260 4.91 16.77 -22.64
CA LEU A 260 4.77 16.02 -23.89
C LEU A 260 4.27 16.89 -25.04
N GLY A 261 4.70 16.56 -26.27
CA GLY A 261 4.18 17.18 -27.49
C GLY A 261 4.92 18.46 -27.94
N SER A 262 6.11 18.73 -27.40
CA SER A 262 7.04 19.64 -28.07
C SER A 262 7.51 19.03 -29.40
N ALA A 263 7.98 19.86 -30.34
CA ALA A 263 8.25 19.47 -31.73
C ALA A 263 9.35 18.40 -31.94
N ASN A 264 9.89 17.79 -30.87
CA ASN A 264 11.03 16.88 -30.91
C ASN A 264 10.84 15.69 -29.94
N HIS A 265 10.86 14.45 -30.45
CA HIS A 265 10.71 13.23 -29.64
C HIS A 265 11.78 13.02 -28.55
N ALA A 266 12.93 13.69 -28.66
CA ALA A 266 13.93 13.70 -27.58
C ALA A 266 13.41 14.39 -26.31
N ASP A 267 12.52 15.37 -26.47
CA ASP A 267 11.91 16.11 -25.37
C ASP A 267 10.85 15.25 -24.67
N ASP A 268 10.12 14.41 -25.40
CA ASP A 268 9.10 13.51 -24.84
C ASP A 268 9.73 12.54 -23.81
N ARG A 269 10.91 11.97 -24.10
CA ARG A 269 11.62 11.11 -23.14
C ARG A 269 12.09 11.87 -21.90
N ASN A 270 12.47 13.14 -22.06
CA ASN A 270 12.87 13.97 -20.91
C ASN A 270 11.65 14.35 -20.05
N ALA A 271 10.51 14.64 -20.68
CA ALA A 271 9.25 14.88 -19.99
C ALA A 271 8.79 13.66 -19.17
N ILE A 272 8.84 12.46 -19.77
CA ILE A 272 8.53 11.19 -19.08
C ILE A 272 9.51 10.98 -17.91
N ARG A 273 10.82 11.18 -18.12
CA ARG A 273 11.81 11.06 -17.05
C ARG A 273 11.52 12.02 -15.90
N ALA A 274 11.19 13.28 -16.18
CA ALA A 274 10.89 14.28 -15.17
C ALA A 274 9.63 13.92 -14.37
N ALA A 275 8.58 13.46 -15.05
CA ALA A 275 7.31 13.07 -14.44
C ALA A 275 7.43 11.81 -13.56
N LEU A 276 8.20 10.81 -14.00
CA LEU A 276 8.40 9.56 -13.25
C LEU A 276 9.44 9.71 -12.13
N GLY A 277 10.47 10.54 -12.36
CA GLY A 277 11.53 10.80 -11.39
C GLY A 277 11.10 11.67 -10.22
N THR A 278 10.02 12.44 -10.36
CA THR A 278 9.47 13.28 -9.30
C THR A 278 8.27 12.58 -8.64
N PRO A 279 8.37 12.15 -7.36
CA PRO A 279 7.22 11.60 -6.65
C PRO A 279 6.07 12.61 -6.57
N THR A 280 4.90 12.25 -7.09
CA THR A 280 3.67 13.05 -7.03
C THR A 280 2.47 12.13 -6.76
N PRO A 281 1.33 12.65 -6.28
CA PRO A 281 0.12 11.85 -6.07
C PRO A 281 -0.33 11.02 -7.30
N ASP A 282 -0.12 11.54 -8.50
CA ASP A 282 -0.51 10.89 -9.76
C ASP A 282 0.62 10.06 -10.39
N ARG A 283 1.79 9.92 -9.75
CA ARG A 283 2.97 9.25 -10.33
C ARG A 283 2.67 7.83 -10.83
N LEU A 284 1.87 7.05 -10.10
CA LEU A 284 1.49 5.70 -10.54
C LEU A 284 0.69 5.72 -11.86
N ARG A 285 -0.20 6.72 -12.05
CA ARG A 285 -0.93 6.90 -13.32
C ARG A 285 0.00 7.38 -14.43
N MET A 286 0.97 8.24 -14.12
CA MET A 286 2.00 8.66 -15.08
C MET A 286 2.88 7.47 -15.51
N VAL A 287 3.21 6.57 -14.59
CA VAL A 287 3.88 5.29 -14.89
C VAL A 287 3.03 4.46 -15.87
N ALA A 288 1.75 4.23 -15.56
CA ALA A 288 0.86 3.49 -16.46
C ALA A 288 0.74 4.17 -17.83
N GLN A 289 0.69 5.51 -17.87
CA GLN A 289 0.66 6.28 -19.11
C GLN A 289 1.95 6.15 -19.91
N ALA A 290 3.12 6.21 -19.27
CA ALA A 290 4.41 6.02 -19.93
C ALA A 290 4.52 4.61 -20.55
N ILE A 291 4.01 3.58 -19.87
CA ILE A 291 3.92 2.22 -20.40
C ILE A 291 2.96 2.17 -21.61
N ARG A 292 1.78 2.81 -21.53
CA ARG A 292 0.86 2.93 -22.69
C ARG A 292 1.52 3.55 -23.92
N MET A 293 2.44 4.49 -23.70
CA MET A 293 3.18 5.18 -24.75
C MET A 293 4.40 4.39 -25.25
N GLY A 294 4.64 3.18 -24.76
CA GLY A 294 5.72 2.31 -25.20
C GLY A 294 7.06 2.50 -24.48
N THR A 295 7.08 3.18 -23.33
CA THR A 295 8.28 3.24 -22.48
C THR A 295 8.56 1.84 -21.91
N SER A 296 9.80 1.37 -22.01
CA SER A 296 10.19 0.05 -21.48
C SER A 296 10.08 -0.01 -19.96
N LEU A 297 9.79 -1.19 -19.39
CA LEU A 297 9.72 -1.33 -17.92
C LEU A 297 11.07 -1.07 -17.25
N GLU A 298 12.17 -1.40 -17.94
CA GLU A 298 13.54 -1.10 -17.51
C GLU A 298 13.77 0.41 -17.38
N ASP A 299 13.36 1.19 -18.38
CA ASP A 299 13.44 2.65 -18.35
C ASP A 299 12.55 3.24 -17.26
N VAL A 300 11.30 2.75 -17.13
CA VAL A 300 10.38 3.17 -16.07
C VAL A 300 10.99 2.92 -14.70
N HIS A 301 11.49 1.70 -14.44
CA HIS A 301 12.17 1.36 -13.20
C HIS A 301 13.38 2.26 -12.97
N ALA A 302 14.21 2.49 -13.98
CA ALA A 302 15.39 3.34 -13.86
C ALA A 302 15.02 4.78 -13.43
N MET A 303 13.86 5.29 -13.88
CA MET A 303 13.35 6.63 -13.58
C MET A 303 12.72 6.76 -12.20
N CYS A 304 11.84 5.82 -11.79
CA CYS A 304 11.05 5.97 -10.55
C CYS A 304 11.46 5.03 -9.41
N LYS A 305 12.30 4.02 -9.69
CA LYS A 305 12.78 2.98 -8.75
C LYS A 305 11.69 2.07 -8.16
N ILE A 306 10.43 2.15 -8.64
CA ILE A 306 9.38 1.18 -8.29
C ILE A 306 9.83 -0.21 -8.73
N ASP A 307 9.65 -1.21 -7.86
CA ASP A 307 10.11 -2.58 -8.11
C ASP A 307 9.54 -3.13 -9.45
N PRO A 308 10.37 -3.79 -10.28
CA PRO A 308 9.93 -4.35 -11.56
C PRO A 308 8.69 -5.24 -11.46
N TRP A 309 8.52 -5.98 -10.35
CA TRP A 309 7.35 -6.83 -10.16
C TRP A 309 6.04 -6.04 -10.23
N PHE A 310 5.96 -4.88 -9.57
CA PHE A 310 4.77 -4.02 -9.64
C PHE A 310 4.57 -3.43 -11.03
N LEU A 311 5.67 -3.06 -11.72
CA LEU A 311 5.62 -2.53 -13.07
C LEU A 311 5.09 -3.56 -14.07
N GLU A 312 5.48 -4.83 -13.94
CA GLU A 312 4.95 -5.93 -14.74
C GLU A 312 3.43 -6.11 -14.53
N GLN A 313 2.96 -6.02 -13.27
CA GLN A 313 1.53 -6.11 -12.99
C GLN A 313 0.74 -4.94 -13.61
N ILE A 314 1.28 -3.73 -13.54
CA ILE A 314 0.69 -2.53 -14.16
C ILE A 314 0.69 -2.66 -15.68
N ALA A 315 1.79 -3.15 -16.26
CA ALA A 315 1.90 -3.42 -17.69
C ALA A 315 0.87 -4.46 -18.16
N GLY A 316 0.60 -5.49 -17.34
CA GLY A 316 -0.47 -6.47 -17.59
C GLY A 316 -1.86 -5.84 -17.65
N ILE A 317 -2.16 -4.87 -16.77
CA ILE A 317 -3.42 -4.12 -16.81
C ILE A 317 -3.48 -3.29 -18.10
N VAL A 318 -2.43 -2.54 -18.41
CA VAL A 318 -2.35 -1.70 -19.62
C VAL A 318 -2.49 -2.53 -20.91
N ALA A 319 -1.84 -3.69 -20.99
CA ALA A 319 -1.97 -4.60 -22.12
C ALA A 319 -3.40 -5.11 -22.28
N MET A 320 -4.09 -5.41 -21.17
CA MET A 320 -5.49 -5.79 -21.21
C MET A 320 -6.39 -4.63 -21.65
N GLU A 321 -6.12 -3.40 -21.22
CA GLU A 321 -6.83 -2.21 -21.71
C GLU A 321 -6.74 -2.06 -23.22
N ALA A 322 -5.56 -2.26 -23.80
CA ALA A 322 -5.37 -2.23 -25.25
C ALA A 322 -6.22 -3.29 -25.96
N ARG A 323 -6.24 -4.53 -25.44
CA ARG A 323 -7.08 -5.61 -25.99
C ARG A 323 -8.58 -5.30 -25.92
N ILE A 324 -9.04 -4.69 -24.83
CA ILE A 324 -10.45 -4.29 -24.66
C ILE A 324 -10.82 -3.17 -25.65
N ARG A 325 -9.91 -2.21 -25.88
CA ARG A 325 -10.14 -1.15 -26.88
C ARG A 325 -10.25 -1.71 -28.29
N GLU A 326 -9.47 -2.73 -28.61
CA GLU A 326 -9.44 -3.35 -29.93
C GLU A 326 -10.63 -4.30 -30.17
N HIS A 327 -10.98 -5.11 -29.18
CA HIS A 327 -11.92 -6.23 -29.35
C HIS A 327 -13.23 -6.09 -28.56
N GLY A 328 -13.36 -5.07 -27.72
CA GLY A 328 -14.47 -4.95 -26.78
C GLY A 328 -14.33 -5.85 -25.55
N ILE A 329 -15.41 -5.99 -24.78
CA ILE A 329 -15.47 -6.93 -23.65
C ILE A 329 -15.79 -8.35 -24.15
N PRO A 330 -15.33 -9.41 -23.44
CA PRO A 330 -15.71 -10.77 -23.78
C PRO A 330 -17.22 -11.02 -23.70
N GLU A 331 -17.73 -11.83 -24.62
CA GLU A 331 -19.15 -12.22 -24.69
C GLU A 331 -19.48 -13.53 -23.95
N ASP A 332 -18.47 -14.17 -23.35
CA ASP A 332 -18.63 -15.38 -22.54
C ASP A 332 -18.31 -15.14 -21.06
N ALA A 333 -18.96 -15.92 -20.20
CA ALA A 333 -18.87 -15.75 -18.74
C ALA A 333 -17.47 -16.03 -18.17
N VAL A 334 -16.68 -16.92 -18.79
CA VAL A 334 -15.37 -17.31 -18.27
C VAL A 334 -14.37 -16.18 -18.46
N ASN A 335 -14.26 -15.69 -19.70
CA ASN A 335 -13.33 -14.62 -20.02
C ASN A 335 -13.76 -13.28 -19.41
N LEU A 336 -15.06 -12.97 -19.37
CA LEU A 336 -15.53 -11.76 -18.68
C LEU A 336 -15.22 -11.84 -17.19
N ARG A 337 -15.35 -13.01 -16.55
CA ARG A 337 -14.97 -13.19 -15.14
C ARG A 337 -13.46 -13.01 -14.93
N MET A 338 -12.62 -13.55 -15.79
CA MET A 338 -11.17 -13.33 -15.74
C MET A 338 -10.82 -11.83 -15.88
N LEU A 339 -11.49 -11.12 -16.79
CA LEU A 339 -11.34 -9.69 -16.93
C LEU A 339 -11.74 -8.94 -15.65
N LYS A 340 -12.86 -9.31 -15.03
CA LYS A 340 -13.29 -8.73 -13.75
C LYS A 340 -12.36 -9.10 -12.58
N ALA A 341 -11.73 -10.28 -12.62
CA ALA A 341 -10.74 -10.75 -11.65
C ALA A 341 -9.42 -9.99 -11.70
N MET A 342 -9.14 -9.26 -12.78
CA MET A 342 -8.04 -8.28 -12.83
C MET A 342 -8.40 -6.96 -12.12
N GLY A 343 -9.65 -6.77 -11.69
CA GLY A 343 -10.09 -5.60 -10.93
C GLY A 343 -10.81 -4.51 -11.72
N PHE A 344 -10.97 -4.65 -13.04
CA PHE A 344 -11.61 -3.65 -13.89
C PHE A 344 -13.03 -3.33 -13.41
N SER A 345 -13.34 -2.05 -13.20
CA SER A 345 -14.70 -1.60 -12.90
C SER A 345 -15.58 -1.60 -14.15
N ASP A 346 -16.91 -1.69 -13.99
CA ASP A 346 -17.82 -1.59 -15.14
C ASP A 346 -17.68 -0.21 -15.82
N ALA A 347 -17.39 0.84 -15.05
CA ALA A 347 -17.11 2.18 -15.57
C ALA A 347 -15.79 2.26 -16.38
N ARG A 348 -14.72 1.58 -15.93
CA ARG A 348 -13.45 1.54 -16.69
C ARG A 348 -13.64 0.80 -18.01
N LEU A 349 -14.30 -0.36 -17.98
CA LEU A 349 -14.62 -1.12 -19.20
C LEU A 349 -15.45 -0.28 -20.16
N ALA A 350 -16.45 0.44 -19.65
CA ALA A 350 -17.30 1.31 -20.45
C ALA A 350 -16.52 2.44 -21.13
N SER A 351 -15.60 3.09 -20.40
CA SER A 351 -14.70 4.12 -20.95
C SER A 351 -13.78 3.55 -22.05
N LEU A 352 -13.23 2.35 -21.85
CA LEU A 352 -12.35 1.70 -22.82
C LEU A 352 -13.09 1.34 -24.11
N THR A 353 -14.35 0.89 -24.02
CA THR A 353 -15.19 0.49 -25.17
C THR A 353 -16.11 1.59 -25.67
N LYS A 354 -16.00 2.83 -25.16
CA LYS A 354 -16.83 3.98 -25.54
C LYS A 354 -18.34 3.70 -25.44
N THR A 355 -18.75 3.10 -24.34
CA THR A 355 -20.16 2.80 -24.02
C THR A 355 -20.49 3.27 -22.60
N ASP A 356 -21.69 2.95 -22.11
CA ASP A 356 -22.13 3.27 -20.76
C ASP A 356 -21.90 2.11 -19.78
N ALA A 357 -21.62 2.43 -18.51
CA ALA A 357 -21.41 1.43 -17.47
C ALA A 357 -22.61 0.48 -17.31
N GLU A 358 -23.83 0.97 -17.56
CA GLU A 358 -25.05 0.16 -17.51
C GLU A 358 -25.07 -0.93 -18.58
N VAL A 359 -24.47 -0.70 -19.76
CA VAL A 359 -24.35 -1.72 -20.81
C VAL A 359 -23.43 -2.85 -20.35
N ILE A 360 -22.29 -2.51 -19.75
CA ILE A 360 -21.35 -3.49 -19.19
C ILE A 360 -21.99 -4.28 -18.05
N GLN A 361 -22.74 -3.60 -17.17
CA GLN A 361 -23.48 -4.23 -16.09
C GLN A 361 -24.50 -5.24 -16.63
N LYS A 362 -25.33 -4.85 -17.60
CA LYS A 362 -26.32 -5.75 -18.24
C LYS A 362 -25.65 -6.94 -18.92
N ALA A 363 -24.49 -6.75 -19.54
CA ALA A 363 -23.72 -7.85 -20.13
C ALA A 363 -23.25 -8.85 -19.05
N ARG A 364 -22.73 -8.38 -17.92
CA ARG A 364 -22.39 -9.26 -16.78
C ARG A 364 -23.60 -10.00 -16.24
N GLU A 365 -24.72 -9.32 -16.04
CA GLU A 365 -25.96 -9.91 -15.51
C GLU A 365 -26.50 -11.00 -16.45
N LYS A 366 -26.48 -10.74 -17.76
CA LYS A 366 -26.88 -11.74 -18.78
C LYS A 366 -26.01 -13.00 -18.74
N LEU A 367 -24.72 -12.85 -18.41
CA LEU A 367 -23.74 -13.93 -18.37
C LEU A 367 -23.55 -14.54 -16.96
N ASP A 368 -24.34 -14.11 -15.98
CA ASP A 368 -24.22 -14.52 -14.56
C ASP A 368 -22.79 -14.33 -14.01
N VAL A 369 -22.16 -13.22 -14.37
CA VAL A 369 -20.82 -12.84 -13.91
C VAL A 369 -20.94 -11.86 -12.75
N HIS A 370 -21.06 -12.39 -11.54
CA HIS A 370 -21.13 -11.62 -10.29
C HIS A 370 -19.89 -11.84 -9.42
N PRO A 371 -19.52 -10.87 -8.57
CA PRO A 371 -18.49 -11.11 -7.57
C PRO A 371 -19.01 -12.10 -6.52
N VAL A 372 -18.10 -12.88 -5.95
CA VAL A 372 -18.31 -13.59 -4.69
C VAL A 372 -17.76 -12.73 -3.54
N TYR A 373 -18.14 -13.06 -2.31
CA TYR A 373 -17.57 -12.45 -1.13
C TYR A 373 -16.77 -13.48 -0.36
N LYS A 374 -15.56 -13.10 0.01
CA LYS A 374 -14.64 -13.88 0.86
C LYS A 374 -14.50 -13.22 2.21
N ARG A 375 -14.17 -14.00 3.23
CA ARG A 375 -13.95 -13.52 4.60
C ARG A 375 -12.49 -13.22 4.87
N ILE A 376 -12.29 -12.33 5.83
CA ILE A 376 -11.02 -12.10 6.50
C ILE A 376 -11.03 -12.95 7.77
N ASP A 377 -10.04 -13.82 7.91
CA ASP A 377 -10.01 -14.87 8.94
C ASP A 377 -8.66 -15.03 9.65
N THR A 378 -7.66 -14.19 9.36
CA THR A 378 -6.27 -14.23 9.90
C THR A 378 -5.47 -15.49 9.59
N CYS A 379 -6.05 -16.51 8.96
CA CYS A 379 -5.46 -17.85 8.89
C CYS A 379 -5.54 -18.50 7.52
N ALA A 380 -5.85 -17.73 6.46
CA ALA A 380 -5.94 -18.23 5.09
C ALA A 380 -6.84 -19.47 4.97
N ALA A 381 -8.01 -19.41 5.60
CA ALA A 381 -9.02 -20.47 5.67
C ALA A 381 -8.59 -21.78 6.39
N GLU A 382 -7.47 -21.79 7.14
CA GLU A 382 -7.09 -22.95 7.97
C GLU A 382 -8.15 -23.23 9.06
N PHE A 383 -8.72 -22.17 9.63
CA PHE A 383 -9.77 -22.24 10.64
C PHE A 383 -11.04 -21.52 10.19
N ALA A 384 -12.19 -22.01 10.64
CA ALA A 384 -13.47 -21.35 10.35
C ALA A 384 -13.57 -20.00 11.08
N SER A 385 -13.91 -18.94 10.35
CA SER A 385 -14.19 -17.61 10.91
C SER A 385 -15.70 -17.33 10.90
N PRO A 386 -16.38 -17.27 12.07
CA PRO A 386 -17.78 -16.86 12.14
C PRO A 386 -17.99 -15.37 11.83
N THR A 387 -16.93 -14.56 11.84
CA THR A 387 -17.00 -13.11 11.65
C THR A 387 -17.27 -12.75 10.20
N ALA A 388 -18.30 -11.94 9.96
CA ALA A 388 -18.70 -11.51 8.61
C ALA A 388 -17.93 -10.27 8.12
N TYR A 389 -16.59 -10.27 8.25
CA TYR A 389 -15.73 -9.24 7.66
C TYR A 389 -15.34 -9.69 6.26
N MET A 390 -15.89 -9.04 5.22
CA MET A 390 -15.84 -9.54 3.85
C MET A 390 -15.30 -8.54 2.84
N TYR A 391 -14.75 -9.07 1.75
CA TYR A 391 -14.42 -8.32 0.53
C TYR A 391 -14.95 -9.05 -0.71
N SER A 392 -15.29 -8.28 -1.74
CA SER A 392 -15.69 -8.83 -3.03
C SER A 392 -14.49 -9.25 -3.88
N THR A 393 -14.63 -10.34 -4.62
CA THR A 393 -13.64 -10.77 -5.63
C THR A 393 -14.32 -11.54 -6.75
N TYR A 394 -13.71 -11.58 -7.92
CA TYR A 394 -14.12 -12.47 -9.01
C TYR A 394 -13.21 -13.70 -9.04
N GLU A 395 -13.58 -14.72 -8.26
CA GLU A 395 -12.83 -15.97 -8.20
C GLU A 395 -13.21 -16.90 -9.35
N VAL A 396 -12.25 -17.69 -9.83
CA VAL A 396 -12.54 -18.76 -10.79
C VAL A 396 -13.20 -19.92 -10.04
N PRO A 397 -14.29 -20.51 -10.56
CA PRO A 397 -14.94 -21.66 -9.92
C PRO A 397 -13.94 -22.79 -9.62
N PHE A 398 -13.93 -23.27 -8.38
CA PHE A 398 -13.17 -24.46 -7.99
C PHE A 398 -14.10 -25.68 -8.04
N ALA A 399 -13.66 -26.75 -8.70
CA ALA A 399 -14.49 -27.95 -8.93
C ALA A 399 -15.89 -27.65 -9.51
N GLY A 400 -16.00 -26.62 -10.35
CA GLY A 400 -17.24 -26.22 -11.01
C GLY A 400 -18.20 -25.36 -10.20
N ALA A 401 -17.84 -24.98 -8.96
CA ALA A 401 -18.67 -24.13 -8.11
C ALA A 401 -17.95 -22.83 -7.70
N LEU A 402 -18.70 -21.73 -7.67
CA LEU A 402 -18.25 -20.48 -7.06
C LEU A 402 -18.43 -20.56 -5.54
N ALA A 403 -17.35 -20.36 -4.79
CA ALA A 403 -17.39 -20.36 -3.33
C ALA A 403 -17.67 -18.94 -2.80
N ASN A 404 -18.92 -18.68 -2.41
CA ASN A 404 -19.35 -17.42 -1.81
C ASN A 404 -19.62 -17.58 -0.30
N GLU A 405 -18.89 -16.83 0.51
CA GLU A 405 -18.91 -16.93 1.98
C GLU A 405 -19.84 -15.92 2.66
N ALA A 406 -20.61 -15.15 1.86
CA ALA A 406 -21.53 -14.13 2.36
C ALA A 406 -22.61 -14.68 3.31
N GLN A 407 -23.06 -15.92 3.10
CA GLN A 407 -24.06 -16.63 3.93
C GLN A 407 -25.22 -15.72 4.36
N VAL A 408 -25.86 -15.10 3.37
CA VAL A 408 -26.83 -14.02 3.56
C VAL A 408 -28.08 -14.52 4.32
N SER A 409 -28.34 -13.98 5.51
CA SER A 409 -29.52 -14.36 6.32
C SER A 409 -30.84 -13.78 5.81
N SER A 410 -31.98 -14.29 6.29
CA SER A 410 -33.33 -13.80 5.95
C SER A 410 -33.83 -12.62 6.81
N ARG A 411 -33.02 -12.11 7.74
CA ARG A 411 -33.39 -10.98 8.61
C ARG A 411 -33.59 -9.70 7.78
N LYS A 412 -34.45 -8.80 8.27
CA LYS A 412 -34.51 -7.43 7.76
C LYS A 412 -33.21 -6.71 8.11
N LYS A 413 -32.59 -6.05 7.12
CA LYS A 413 -31.27 -5.42 7.24
C LYS A 413 -31.34 -3.96 6.85
N VAL A 414 -30.49 -3.15 7.48
CA VAL A 414 -30.26 -1.75 7.12
C VAL A 414 -28.84 -1.68 6.55
N VAL A 415 -28.67 -1.01 5.41
CA VAL A 415 -27.36 -0.77 4.80
C VAL A 415 -26.93 0.65 5.16
N ILE A 416 -25.73 0.77 5.73
CA ILE A 416 -25.10 2.06 6.04
C ILE A 416 -23.91 2.21 5.10
N LEU A 417 -23.88 3.29 4.33
CA LEU A 417 -22.80 3.60 3.41
C LEU A 417 -21.80 4.55 4.11
N GLY A 418 -20.54 4.13 4.19
CA GLY A 418 -19.45 4.96 4.69
C GLY A 418 -19.01 6.02 3.68
N GLY A 419 -18.15 6.93 4.12
CA GLY A 419 -17.69 8.05 3.29
C GLY A 419 -16.52 7.75 2.35
N GLY A 420 -15.79 6.64 2.50
CA GLY A 420 -14.50 6.41 1.82
C GLY A 420 -13.31 7.02 2.58
N PRO A 421 -12.17 7.33 1.92
CA PRO A 421 -10.96 7.85 2.58
C PRO A 421 -11.19 9.24 3.14
N ASN A 422 -10.73 9.54 4.36
CA ASN A 422 -10.86 10.89 4.93
C ASN A 422 -10.21 11.97 4.05
N ARG A 423 -10.80 13.17 4.04
CA ARG A 423 -10.31 14.35 3.30
C ARG A 423 -10.82 15.62 3.96
N ILE A 424 -10.19 16.76 3.68
CA ILE A 424 -10.59 18.05 4.25
C ILE A 424 -12.06 18.34 3.92
N GLY A 425 -12.91 18.43 4.95
CA GLY A 425 -14.35 18.64 4.84
C GLY A 425 -15.21 17.37 4.88
N GLN A 426 -14.60 16.18 4.86
CA GLN A 426 -15.25 14.87 4.98
C GLN A 426 -14.32 13.93 5.78
N GLY A 427 -14.37 14.07 7.12
CA GLY A 427 -13.48 13.37 8.06
C GLY A 427 -14.06 12.12 8.69
#